data_AF-A0A947X5L8-F1
#
_entry.id   AF-A0A947X5L8-F1
#
_cell.length_a   1.000
_cell.length_b   1.000
_cell.length_c   1.000
_cell.angle_alpha   90.00
_cell.angle_beta   90.00
_cell.angle_gamma   90.00
#
_symmetry.space_group_name_H-M   'P 1'
#
loop_
_entity.id
_entity.type
_entity.pdbx_description
1 polymer ?
#
loop_
_entity_poly.entity_id
_entity_poly.type
_entity_poly.pdbx_seq_one_letter_code
_entity_poly.pdbx_strand_id
1 'polypeptide(L)'
;MTSPADRASGRSPGFWAGLLLGSLAAIAGLALSDAIGPDTTLLLMLLPVALTVPLMRAAGRRAPGGSCVGKGAAQKRYVKRIALFTALYLLSFGVLTFVTAESEPAFALRSVLAVLPGLAVIGIFWAVGRLIVEEQDEFIRVLVVRQSLIATGLALSAATVWGFLESADVAPHLDAYWVAVAWFLGLFVGGLSNRIEYGSWGAV
;
A
#
# COMPACT_ATOMS: atom_id res chain seq x y z
N MET A 1 26.29 -39.23 0.74
CA MET A 1 26.60 -37.79 0.70
C MET A 1 25.80 -37.15 -0.43
N THR A 2 24.63 -36.60 -0.13
CA THR A 2 23.77 -35.90 -1.10
C THR A 2 23.95 -34.40 -0.90
N SER A 3 24.44 -33.72 -1.93
CA SER A 3 24.72 -32.28 -1.94
C SER A 3 23.44 -31.45 -1.67
N PRO A 4 23.48 -30.36 -0.87
CA PRO A 4 22.34 -29.49 -0.60
C PRO A 4 22.06 -28.51 -1.77
N ALA A 5 22.21 -28.97 -3.01
CA ALA A 5 22.01 -28.21 -4.22
C ALA A 5 20.68 -28.58 -4.88
N ASP A 6 19.57 -28.19 -4.24
CA ASP A 6 18.30 -27.92 -4.94
C ASP A 6 17.32 -27.16 -4.02
N ARG A 7 17.75 -25.97 -3.55
CA ARG A 7 16.81 -24.95 -3.11
C ARG A 7 16.33 -24.22 -4.35
N ALA A 8 15.08 -24.44 -4.75
CA ALA A 8 14.43 -23.76 -5.87
C ALA A 8 14.82 -22.26 -5.94
N SER A 9 15.50 -21.88 -7.02
CA SER A 9 16.19 -20.59 -7.24
C SER A 9 15.23 -19.42 -7.49
N GLY A 10 14.42 -19.06 -6.49
CA GLY A 10 13.54 -17.90 -6.54
C GLY A 10 14.12 -16.65 -5.85
N ARG A 11 14.07 -15.49 -6.50
CA ARG A 11 14.37 -14.18 -5.86
C ARG A 11 13.44 -13.91 -4.67
N SER A 12 13.94 -13.21 -3.65
CA SER A 12 13.21 -12.94 -2.40
C SER A 12 12.04 -11.96 -2.60
N PRO A 13 10.98 -12.02 -1.75
CA PRO A 13 9.93 -11.01 -1.75
C PRO A 13 10.49 -9.61 -1.47
N GLY A 14 11.45 -9.48 -0.57
CA GLY A 14 12.12 -8.21 -0.28
C GLY A 14 12.85 -7.62 -1.49
N PHE A 15 13.45 -8.46 -2.34
CA PHE A 15 14.04 -8.00 -3.61
C PHE A 15 12.96 -7.41 -4.54
N TRP A 16 11.83 -8.10 -4.70
CA TRP A 16 10.74 -7.62 -5.54
C TRP A 16 10.06 -6.37 -4.98
N ALA A 17 9.93 -6.28 -3.65
CA ALA A 17 9.39 -5.10 -2.98
C ALA A 17 10.33 -3.89 -3.17
N GLY A 18 11.64 -4.10 -3.00
CA GLY A 18 12.64 -3.07 -3.26
C GLY A 18 12.63 -2.60 -4.72
N LEU A 19 12.48 -3.52 -5.68
CA LEU A 19 12.38 -3.18 -7.10
C LEU A 19 11.09 -2.40 -7.41
N LEU A 20 9.96 -2.78 -6.81
CA LEU A 20 8.69 -2.06 -6.95
C LEU A 20 8.80 -0.64 -6.39
N LEU A 21 9.31 -0.48 -5.16
CA LEU A 21 9.51 0.83 -4.54
C LEU A 21 10.51 1.68 -5.32
N GLY A 22 11.61 1.09 -5.78
CA GLY A 22 12.60 1.76 -6.62
C GLY A 22 12.01 2.24 -7.95
N SER A 23 11.13 1.43 -8.57
CA SER A 23 10.43 1.84 -9.79
C SER A 23 9.46 2.99 -9.56
N LEU A 24 8.69 2.97 -8.46
CA LEU A 24 7.79 4.06 -8.10
C LEU A 24 8.58 5.36 -7.83
N ALA A 25 9.69 5.27 -7.09
CA ALA A 25 10.54 6.42 -6.79
C ALA A 25 11.20 7.00 -8.06
N ALA A 26 11.66 6.15 -8.98
CA ALA A 26 12.23 6.59 -10.24
C ALA A 26 11.18 7.30 -11.12
N ILE A 27 9.98 6.73 -11.25
CA ILE A 27 8.88 7.34 -12.02
C ILE A 27 8.46 8.66 -11.39
N ALA A 28 8.30 8.71 -10.07
CA ALA A 28 7.96 9.94 -9.35
C ALA A 28 9.04 11.01 -9.53
N GLY A 29 10.32 10.66 -9.42
CA GLY A 29 11.42 11.60 -9.65
C GLY A 29 11.47 12.15 -11.07
N LEU A 30 11.23 11.29 -12.06
CA LEU A 30 11.20 11.69 -13.47
C LEU A 30 9.99 12.57 -13.81
N ALA A 31 8.84 12.28 -13.21
CA ALA A 31 7.63 13.08 -13.35
C ALA A 31 7.78 14.46 -12.66
N LEU A 32 8.39 14.52 -11.48
CA LEU A 32 8.66 15.79 -10.77
C LEU A 32 9.68 16.68 -11.50
N SER A 33 10.54 16.10 -12.35
CA SER A 33 11.51 16.85 -13.15
C SER A 33 11.00 17.28 -14.53
N ASP A 34 9.70 17.07 -14.83
CA ASP A 34 9.10 17.29 -16.16
C ASP A 34 9.88 16.63 -17.32
N ALA A 35 10.65 15.58 -17.00
CA ALA A 35 11.52 14.92 -17.97
C ALA A 35 10.74 13.96 -18.88
N ILE A 36 9.48 13.68 -18.53
CA ILE A 36 8.64 12.64 -19.12
C ILE A 36 7.23 13.21 -19.35
N GLY A 37 6.69 12.99 -20.53
CA GLY A 37 5.33 13.41 -20.87
C GLY A 37 4.23 12.58 -20.19
N PRO A 38 2.95 13.01 -20.30
CA PRO A 38 1.81 12.29 -19.73
C PRO A 38 1.68 10.86 -20.26
N ASP A 39 1.84 10.66 -21.57
CA ASP A 39 1.76 9.36 -22.25
C ASP A 39 2.75 8.34 -21.70
N THR A 40 4.00 8.78 -21.53
CA THR A 40 5.11 7.95 -21.08
C THR A 40 4.99 7.66 -19.59
N THR A 41 4.44 8.58 -18.79
CA THR A 41 4.14 8.34 -17.38
C THR A 41 3.10 7.24 -17.17
N LEU A 42 2.02 7.22 -17.96
CA LEU A 42 1.00 6.16 -17.88
C LEU A 42 1.57 4.80 -18.28
N LEU A 43 2.37 4.73 -19.35
CA LEU A 43 3.05 3.50 -19.74
C LEU A 43 4.02 3.02 -18.66
N LEU A 44 4.74 3.94 -18.01
CA LEU A 44 5.65 3.60 -16.91
C LEU A 44 4.91 3.09 -15.67
N MET A 45 3.70 3.56 -15.38
CA MET A 45 2.88 3.03 -14.27
C MET A 45 2.47 1.56 -14.44
N LEU A 46 2.48 1.02 -15.67
CA LEU A 46 2.29 -0.41 -15.90
C LEU A 46 3.42 -1.25 -15.29
N LEU A 47 4.62 -0.69 -15.14
CA LEU A 47 5.78 -1.41 -14.62
C LEU A 47 5.64 -1.71 -13.11
N PRO A 48 5.35 -0.74 -12.21
CA PRO A 48 5.01 -1.02 -10.82
C PRO A 48 3.84 -2.00 -10.68
N VAL A 49 2.79 -1.85 -11.51
CA VAL A 49 1.63 -2.76 -11.54
C VAL A 49 2.06 -4.19 -11.91
N ALA A 50 2.88 -4.35 -12.96
CA ALA A 50 3.40 -5.64 -13.38
C ALA A 50 4.33 -6.27 -12.32
N LEU A 51 5.10 -5.46 -11.59
CA LEU A 51 5.98 -5.89 -10.50
C LEU A 51 5.22 -6.39 -9.26
N THR A 52 3.94 -6.06 -9.09
CA THR A 52 3.11 -6.65 -8.02
C THR A 52 2.95 -8.17 -8.19
N VAL A 53 2.90 -8.67 -9.42
CA VAL A 53 2.70 -10.10 -9.73
C VAL A 53 3.89 -10.98 -9.30
N PRO A 54 5.16 -10.71 -9.68
CA PRO A 54 6.30 -11.48 -9.21
C PRO A 54 6.54 -11.29 -7.71
N LEU A 55 6.25 -10.12 -7.14
CA LEU A 55 6.26 -9.92 -5.68
C LEU A 55 5.28 -10.86 -4.98
N MET A 56 4.03 -10.91 -5.43
CA MET A 56 3.01 -11.82 -4.90
C MET A 56 3.40 -13.30 -5.09
N ARG A 57 3.96 -13.67 -6.24
CA ARG A 57 4.44 -15.03 -6.51
C ARG A 57 5.60 -15.39 -5.58
N ALA A 58 6.53 -14.48 -5.34
CA ALA A 58 7.66 -14.69 -4.42
C ALA A 58 7.19 -14.79 -2.96
N ALA A 59 6.24 -13.95 -2.54
CA ALA A 59 5.64 -14.00 -1.20
C ALA A 59 4.90 -15.33 -0.97
N GLY A 60 4.13 -15.79 -1.97
CA GLY A 60 3.40 -17.04 -1.92
C GLY A 60 4.28 -18.30 -1.86
N ARG A 61 5.50 -18.25 -2.43
CA ARG A 61 6.48 -19.36 -2.40
C ARG A 61 7.18 -19.54 -1.05
N ARG A 62 7.21 -18.49 -0.23
CA ARG A 62 7.86 -18.51 1.10
C ARG A 62 6.89 -18.70 2.26
N ALA A 63 5.59 -18.82 2.00
CA ALA A 63 4.66 -19.24 3.02
C ALA A 63 5.13 -20.62 3.55
N PRO A 64 5.54 -20.74 4.82
CA PRO A 64 6.06 -21.99 5.35
C PRO A 64 4.97 -23.05 5.22
N GLY A 65 5.22 -24.07 4.38
CA GLY A 65 4.43 -25.31 4.32
C GLY A 65 4.68 -26.20 5.54
N GLY A 66 4.76 -25.60 6.73
CA GLY A 66 5.10 -26.28 7.97
C GLY A 66 3.87 -26.51 8.84
N SER A 67 3.33 -27.73 8.78
CA SER A 67 2.77 -28.47 9.92
C SER A 67 2.04 -27.63 10.99
N CYS A 68 0.95 -26.97 10.60
CA CYS A 68 -0.15 -26.46 11.43
C CYS A 68 -1.10 -25.76 10.45
N VAL A 69 -2.19 -26.42 10.07
CA VAL A 69 -3.19 -25.92 9.11
C VAL A 69 -3.78 -24.60 9.65
N GLY A 70 -3.21 -23.44 9.28
CA GLY A 70 -3.75 -22.13 9.70
C GLY A 70 -2.73 -21.00 9.87
N LYS A 71 -1.46 -21.29 10.22
CA LYS A 71 -0.45 -20.23 10.46
C LYS A 71 -0.17 -19.48 9.15
N GLY A 72 -0.51 -18.19 9.10
CA GLY A 72 -0.23 -17.28 7.96
C GLY A 72 -1.23 -17.34 6.79
N ALA A 73 -2.33 -18.10 6.87
CA ALA A 73 -3.33 -18.13 5.82
C ALA A 73 -4.09 -16.79 5.69
N ALA A 74 -4.36 -16.13 6.83
CA ALA A 74 -4.94 -14.79 6.88
C ALA A 74 -3.99 -13.77 6.24
N GLN A 75 -2.72 -13.79 6.64
CA GLN A 75 -1.68 -12.91 6.07
C GLN A 75 -1.53 -13.08 4.56
N LYS A 76 -1.57 -14.31 4.03
CA LYS A 76 -1.53 -14.55 2.58
C LYS A 76 -2.71 -13.92 1.84
N ARG A 77 -3.93 -14.01 2.40
CA ARG A 77 -5.11 -13.36 1.82
C ARG A 77 -5.03 -11.84 1.91
N TYR A 78 -4.53 -11.32 3.03
CA TYR A 78 -4.27 -9.90 3.23
C TYR A 78 -3.30 -9.34 2.18
N VAL A 79 -2.11 -9.93 2.01
CA VAL A 79 -1.13 -9.49 1.00
C VAL A 79 -1.71 -9.52 -0.40
N LYS A 80 -2.51 -10.54 -0.75
CA LYS A 80 -3.19 -10.62 -2.04
C LYS A 80 -4.19 -9.47 -2.24
N ARG A 81 -4.99 -9.14 -1.20
CA ARG A 81 -5.95 -8.03 -1.24
C ARG A 81 -5.24 -6.68 -1.36
N ILE A 82 -4.20 -6.45 -0.55
CA ILE A 82 -3.38 -5.24 -0.61
C ILE A 82 -2.83 -5.06 -2.02
N ALA A 83 -2.17 -6.07 -2.57
CA ALA A 83 -1.55 -5.94 -3.87
C ALA A 83 -2.58 -5.76 -5.01
N LEU A 84 -3.77 -6.38 -4.91
CA LEU A 84 -4.87 -6.12 -5.84
C LEU A 84 -5.34 -4.66 -5.77
N PHE A 85 -5.61 -4.14 -4.58
CA PHE A 85 -6.11 -2.77 -4.42
C PHE A 85 -5.05 -1.72 -4.70
N THR A 86 -3.77 -1.98 -4.41
CA THR A 86 -2.65 -1.13 -4.85
C THR A 86 -2.56 -1.08 -6.37
N ALA A 87 -2.71 -2.22 -7.06
CA ALA A 87 -2.72 -2.24 -8.52
C ALA A 87 -3.92 -1.45 -9.09
N LEU A 88 -5.12 -1.62 -8.52
CA LEU A 88 -6.31 -0.85 -8.90
C LEU A 88 -6.12 0.65 -8.65
N TYR A 89 -5.51 1.04 -7.53
CA TYR A 89 -5.18 2.43 -7.22
C TYR A 89 -4.24 3.03 -8.28
N LEU A 90 -3.10 2.38 -8.56
CA LEU A 90 -2.14 2.87 -9.54
C LEU A 90 -2.74 2.98 -10.95
N LEU A 91 -3.52 1.97 -11.37
CA LEU A 91 -4.18 1.98 -12.68
C LEU A 91 -5.23 3.09 -12.78
N SER A 92 -6.12 3.20 -11.80
CA SER A 92 -7.18 4.22 -11.82
C SER A 92 -6.61 5.64 -11.71
N PHE A 93 -5.60 5.84 -10.88
CA PHE A 93 -4.93 7.13 -10.75
C PHE A 93 -4.21 7.50 -12.04
N GLY A 94 -3.45 6.58 -12.64
CA GLY A 94 -2.80 6.78 -13.93
C GLY A 94 -3.79 7.14 -15.04
N VAL A 95 -4.89 6.39 -15.16
CA VAL A 95 -5.96 6.68 -16.14
C VAL A 95 -6.59 8.06 -15.91
N LEU A 96 -6.91 8.40 -14.65
CA LEU A 96 -7.44 9.72 -14.31
C LEU A 96 -6.47 10.82 -14.78
N THR A 97 -5.20 10.73 -14.40
CA THR A 97 -4.19 11.75 -14.74
C THR A 97 -4.01 11.90 -16.24
N PHE A 98 -4.00 10.79 -16.98
CA PHE A 98 -3.82 10.79 -18.43
C PHE A 98 -5.01 11.42 -19.16
N VAL A 99 -6.24 10.98 -18.83
CA VAL A 99 -7.44 11.50 -19.48
C VAL A 99 -7.60 12.99 -19.24
N THR A 100 -7.28 13.47 -18.03
CA THR A 100 -7.35 14.90 -17.69
C THR A 100 -6.19 15.73 -18.25
N ALA A 101 -5.08 15.11 -18.65
CA ALA A 101 -3.95 15.80 -19.28
C ALA A 101 -4.20 16.02 -20.78
N GLU A 102 -4.74 15.02 -21.47
CA GLU A 102 -4.98 15.05 -22.92
C GLU A 102 -6.28 15.78 -23.32
N SER A 103 -7.24 15.87 -22.40
CA SER A 103 -8.56 16.42 -22.71
C SER A 103 -9.26 16.97 -21.48
N GLU A 104 -10.27 17.83 -21.70
CA GLU A 104 -11.26 18.16 -20.68
C GLU A 104 -12.46 17.21 -20.82
N PRO A 105 -12.47 16.05 -20.13
CA PRO A 105 -13.59 15.12 -20.19
C PRO A 105 -14.86 15.77 -19.64
N ALA A 106 -16.01 15.37 -20.19
CA ALA A 106 -17.31 15.79 -19.66
C ALA A 106 -17.39 15.54 -18.15
N PHE A 107 -18.07 16.44 -17.42
CA PHE A 107 -18.16 16.42 -15.97
C PHE A 107 -18.48 15.03 -15.41
N ALA A 108 -19.49 14.35 -15.96
CA ALA A 108 -19.90 13.01 -15.53
C ALA A 108 -18.76 11.98 -15.61
N LEU A 109 -18.00 11.97 -16.72
CA LEU A 109 -16.87 11.06 -16.88
C LEU A 109 -15.74 11.40 -15.91
N ARG A 110 -15.42 12.69 -15.75
CA ARG A 110 -14.40 13.17 -14.79
C ARG A 110 -14.75 12.75 -13.35
N SER A 111 -16.01 12.90 -12.94
CA SER A 111 -16.47 12.51 -11.61
C SER A 111 -16.32 11.00 -11.37
N VAL A 112 -16.69 10.17 -12.34
CA VAL A 112 -16.53 8.70 -12.23
C VAL A 112 -15.04 8.33 -12.10
N LEU A 113 -14.19 8.89 -12.95
CA LEU A 113 -12.75 8.62 -12.93
C LEU A 113 -12.10 9.09 -11.61
N ALA A 114 -12.51 10.23 -11.05
CA ALA A 114 -11.98 10.76 -9.81
C ALA A 114 -12.31 9.90 -8.57
N VAL A 115 -13.40 9.14 -8.61
CA VAL A 115 -13.81 8.27 -7.49
C VAL A 115 -13.03 6.95 -7.46
N LEU A 116 -12.56 6.45 -8.61
CA LEU A 116 -11.93 5.13 -8.72
C LEU A 116 -10.68 4.96 -7.82
N PRO A 117 -9.72 5.91 -7.76
CA PRO A 117 -8.58 5.79 -6.86
C PRO A 117 -9.01 5.77 -5.40
N GLY A 118 -10.02 6.56 -5.04
CA GLY A 118 -10.60 6.57 -3.69
C GLY A 118 -11.19 5.21 -3.30
N LEU A 119 -11.93 4.56 -4.20
CA LEU A 119 -12.47 3.21 -3.98
C LEU A 119 -11.37 2.16 -3.79
N ALA A 120 -10.27 2.28 -4.54
CA ALA A 120 -9.13 1.39 -4.38
C ALA A 120 -8.50 1.54 -2.98
N VAL A 121 -8.32 2.77 -2.49
CA VAL A 121 -7.82 3.03 -1.12
C VAL A 121 -8.79 2.52 -0.05
N ILE A 122 -10.10 2.68 -0.25
CA ILE A 122 -11.12 2.06 0.65
C ILE A 122 -10.95 0.55 0.70
N GLY A 123 -10.66 -0.10 -0.43
CA GLY A 123 -10.34 -1.52 -0.50
C GLY A 123 -9.11 -1.92 0.31
N ILE A 124 -8.09 -1.05 0.39
CA ILE A 124 -6.91 -1.25 1.25
C ILE A 124 -7.31 -1.23 2.73
N PHE A 125 -8.10 -0.26 3.17
CA PHE A 125 -8.60 -0.22 4.56
C PHE A 125 -9.45 -1.44 4.89
N TRP A 126 -10.33 -1.85 3.98
CA TRP A 126 -11.12 -3.07 4.11
C TRP A 126 -10.22 -4.31 4.23
N ALA A 127 -9.12 -4.38 3.48
CA ALA A 127 -8.18 -5.50 3.56
C ALA A 127 -7.54 -5.61 4.96
N VAL A 128 -7.17 -4.48 5.58
CA VAL A 128 -6.66 -4.44 6.96
C VAL A 128 -7.74 -4.89 7.95
N GLY A 129 -8.98 -4.40 7.81
CA GLY A 129 -10.09 -4.85 8.65
C GLY A 129 -10.36 -6.36 8.51
N ARG A 130 -10.29 -6.90 7.29
CA ARG A 130 -10.40 -8.34 7.04
C ARG A 130 -9.25 -9.14 7.62
N LEU A 131 -8.02 -8.60 7.67
CA LEU A 131 -6.91 -9.26 8.34
C LEU A 131 -7.23 -9.47 9.83
N ILE A 132 -7.71 -8.43 10.52
CA ILE A 132 -8.06 -8.51 11.95
C ILE A 132 -9.11 -9.61 12.21
N VAL A 133 -10.15 -9.67 11.37
CA VAL A 133 -11.24 -10.66 11.53
C VAL A 133 -10.78 -12.08 11.20
N GLU A 134 -9.93 -12.25 10.19
CA GLU A 134 -9.50 -13.57 9.72
C GLU A 134 -8.32 -14.15 10.49
N GLU A 135 -7.56 -13.32 11.21
CA GLU A 135 -6.39 -13.74 11.95
C GLU A 135 -6.81 -14.65 13.11
N GLN A 136 -6.22 -15.85 13.18
CA GLN A 136 -6.56 -16.86 14.19
C GLN A 136 -5.70 -16.70 15.44
N ASP A 137 -4.52 -16.10 15.30
CA ASP A 137 -3.63 -15.81 16.42
C ASP A 137 -4.09 -14.52 17.13
N GLU A 138 -4.62 -14.66 18.35
CA GLU A 138 -5.13 -13.53 19.13
C GLU A 138 -4.06 -12.50 19.46
N PHE A 139 -2.81 -12.93 19.67
CA PHE A 139 -1.70 -12.02 19.94
C PHE A 139 -1.43 -11.14 18.71
N ILE A 140 -1.32 -11.75 17.52
CA ILE A 140 -1.14 -10.99 16.27
C ILE A 140 -2.33 -10.09 15.99
N ARG A 141 -3.56 -10.58 16.21
CA ARG A 141 -4.78 -9.79 16.04
C ARG A 141 -4.74 -8.51 16.89
N VAL A 142 -4.40 -8.62 18.18
CA VAL A 142 -4.30 -7.47 19.08
C VAL A 142 -3.19 -6.50 18.64
N LEU A 143 -2.04 -7.02 18.19
CA LEU A 143 -0.96 -6.17 17.67
C LEU A 143 -1.41 -5.35 16.44
N VAL A 144 -2.13 -5.95 15.50
CA VAL A 144 -2.66 -5.26 14.30
C VAL A 144 -3.73 -4.23 14.66
N VAL A 145 -4.61 -4.56 15.62
CA VAL A 145 -5.60 -3.60 16.15
C VAL A 145 -4.90 -2.40 16.78
N ARG A 146 -3.91 -2.63 17.64
CA ARG A 146 -3.13 -1.58 18.29
C ARG A 146 -2.42 -0.69 17.28
N GLN A 147 -1.79 -1.28 16.25
CA GLN A 147 -1.16 -0.54 15.15
C GLN A 147 -2.16 0.37 14.44
N SER A 148 -3.34 -0.17 14.13
CA SER A 148 -4.40 0.56 13.43
C SER A 148 -4.95 1.70 14.28
N LEU A 149 -5.06 1.51 15.60
CA LEU A 149 -5.49 2.57 16.52
C LEU A 149 -4.45 3.69 16.63
N ILE A 150 -3.16 3.35 16.77
CA ILE A 150 -2.07 4.35 16.76
C ILE A 150 -2.08 5.13 15.43
N ALA A 151 -2.21 4.42 14.31
CA ALA A 151 -2.28 5.04 12.99
C ALA A 151 -3.46 6.01 12.86
N THR A 152 -4.62 5.60 13.34
CA THR A 152 -5.85 6.41 13.31
C THR A 152 -5.71 7.64 14.20
N GLY A 153 -5.20 7.49 15.42
CA GLY A 153 -4.96 8.60 16.33
C GLY A 153 -4.00 9.64 15.74
N LEU A 154 -2.90 9.19 15.14
CA LEU A 154 -1.94 10.07 14.46
C LEU A 154 -2.56 10.80 13.27
N ALA A 155 -3.24 10.06 12.37
CA ALA A 155 -3.85 10.63 11.19
C ALA A 155 -4.95 11.66 11.52
N LEU A 156 -5.85 11.33 12.46
CA LEU A 156 -6.92 12.24 12.87
C LEU A 156 -6.39 13.47 13.60
N SER A 157 -5.39 13.31 14.47
CA SER A 157 -4.77 14.45 15.16
C SER A 157 -4.07 15.37 14.18
N ALA A 158 -3.29 14.82 13.25
CA ALA A 158 -2.59 15.59 12.22
C ALA A 158 -3.58 16.31 11.29
N ALA A 159 -4.63 15.63 10.82
CA ALA A 159 -5.67 16.22 9.99
C ALA A 159 -6.41 17.35 10.71
N THR A 160 -6.70 17.17 12.00
CA THR A 160 -7.39 18.19 12.81
C THR A 160 -6.54 19.44 12.96
N VAL A 161 -5.27 19.29 13.35
CA VAL A 161 -4.34 20.42 13.49
C VAL A 161 -4.15 21.12 12.14
N TRP A 162 -3.94 20.37 11.06
CA TRP A 162 -3.77 20.95 9.74
C TRP A 162 -5.02 21.70 9.25
N GLY A 163 -6.21 21.11 9.45
CA GLY A 163 -7.47 21.77 9.08
C GLY A 163 -7.68 23.09 9.82
N PHE A 164 -7.29 23.19 11.09
CA PHE A 164 -7.32 24.47 11.81
C PHE A 164 -6.30 25.48 11.27
N LEU A 165 -5.08 25.03 10.96
CA LEU A 165 -4.06 25.90 10.38
C LEU A 165 -4.48 26.43 9.00
N GLU A 166 -5.14 25.60 8.19
CA GLU A 166 -5.71 26.00 6.91
C GLU A 166 -6.87 27.01 7.11
N SER A 167 -7.77 26.75 8.06
CA SER A 167 -8.88 27.67 8.36
C SER A 167 -8.45 29.03 8.90
N ALA A 168 -7.23 29.12 9.44
CA ALA A 168 -6.64 30.34 9.96
C ALA A 168 -5.70 31.03 8.94
N ASP A 169 -5.67 30.56 7.68
CA ASP A 169 -4.76 31.03 6.63
C ASP A 169 -3.26 30.94 7.01
N VAL A 170 -2.90 30.02 7.92
CA VAL A 170 -1.51 29.80 8.37
C VAL A 170 -0.80 28.72 7.55
N ALA A 171 -1.55 27.73 7.05
CA ALA A 171 -1.02 26.62 6.26
C ALA A 171 -1.67 26.55 4.86
N PRO A 172 -0.97 26.03 3.84
CA PRO A 172 -1.53 25.84 2.52
C PRO A 172 -2.61 24.75 2.50
N HIS A 173 -3.51 24.84 1.51
CA HIS A 173 -4.51 23.81 1.25
C HIS A 173 -3.85 22.46 0.99
N LEU A 174 -4.33 21.42 1.66
CA LEU A 174 -3.81 20.07 1.56
C LEU A 174 -4.93 19.11 1.17
N ASP A 175 -4.75 18.41 0.05
CA ASP A 175 -5.75 17.48 -0.45
C ASP A 175 -6.02 16.36 0.56
N ALA A 176 -7.31 16.06 0.77
CA ALA A 176 -7.75 15.12 1.81
C ALA A 176 -7.14 13.71 1.71
N TYR A 177 -6.69 13.27 0.53
CA TYR A 177 -6.06 11.95 0.35
C TYR A 177 -4.73 11.83 1.12
N TRP A 178 -4.06 12.94 1.47
CA TRP A 178 -2.84 12.91 2.28
C TRP A 178 -3.08 12.40 3.70
N VAL A 179 -4.31 12.49 4.21
CA VAL A 179 -4.67 11.89 5.50
C VAL A 179 -4.51 10.36 5.48
N ALA A 180 -4.80 9.71 4.34
CA ALA A 180 -4.55 8.28 4.18
C ALA A 180 -3.05 7.96 4.20
N VAL A 181 -2.22 8.81 3.60
CA VAL A 181 -0.75 8.67 3.63
C VAL A 181 -0.23 8.80 5.06
N ALA A 182 -0.71 9.80 5.81
CA ALA A 182 -0.39 9.97 7.23
C ALA A 182 -0.81 8.75 8.05
N TRP A 183 -1.95 8.13 7.74
CA TRP A 183 -2.39 6.89 8.37
C TRP A 183 -1.45 5.71 8.08
N PHE A 184 -1.00 5.52 6.83
CA PHE A 184 -0.01 4.47 6.51
C PHE A 184 1.34 4.69 7.22
N LEU A 185 1.80 5.94 7.36
CA LEU A 185 2.96 6.27 8.20
C LEU A 185 2.69 5.92 9.66
N GLY A 186 1.49 6.20 10.15
CA GLY A 186 1.05 5.83 11.48
C GLY A 186 1.05 4.31 11.74
N LEU A 187 0.77 3.48 10.74
CA LEU A 187 0.91 2.01 10.87
C LEU A 187 2.37 1.61 11.10
N PHE A 188 3.31 2.27 10.43
CA PHE A 188 4.74 2.04 10.66
C PHE A 188 5.15 2.43 12.08
N VAL A 189 4.69 3.59 12.57
CA VAL A 189 4.91 4.03 13.96
C VAL A 189 4.30 3.03 14.95
N GLY A 190 3.09 2.55 14.69
CA GLY A 190 2.45 1.51 15.48
C GLY A 190 3.26 0.21 15.50
N GLY A 191 3.85 -0.18 14.36
CA GLY A 191 4.71 -1.37 14.27
C GLY A 191 6.01 -1.22 15.03
N LEU A 192 6.61 -0.03 14.99
CA LEU A 192 7.79 0.28 15.80
C LEU A 192 7.45 0.21 17.30
N SER A 193 6.32 0.78 17.71
CA SER A 193 5.83 0.69 19.08
C SER A 193 5.64 -0.76 19.52
N ASN A 194 5.01 -1.59 18.69
CA ASN A 194 4.86 -3.03 18.96
C ASN A 194 6.22 -3.74 19.08
N ARG A 195 7.19 -3.38 18.23
CA ARG A 195 8.52 -3.97 18.25
C ARG A 195 9.28 -3.65 19.53
N ILE A 196 9.14 -2.42 20.04
CA ILE A 196 9.77 -1.98 21.28
C ILE A 196 9.15 -2.70 22.50
N GLU A 197 7.82 -2.82 22.53
CA GLU A 197 7.11 -3.31 23.71
C GLU A 197 7.00 -4.84 23.76
N TYR A 198 6.74 -5.48 22.61
CA TYR A 198 6.44 -6.91 22.52
C TYR A 198 7.48 -7.71 21.73
N GLY A 199 8.55 -7.06 21.25
CA GLY A 199 9.58 -7.73 20.46
C GLY A 199 9.09 -8.24 19.10
N SER A 200 7.91 -7.86 18.64
CA SER A 200 7.33 -8.29 17.36
C SER A 200 6.81 -7.08 16.58
N TRP A 201 6.99 -7.09 15.26
CA TRP A 201 6.47 -6.04 14.37
C TRP A 201 4.94 -6.16 14.13
N GLY A 202 4.31 -7.25 14.60
CA GLY A 202 2.92 -7.59 14.29
C GLY A 202 2.82 -8.61 13.16
N ALA A 203 1.74 -8.55 12.36
CA ALA A 203 1.56 -9.40 11.20
C ALA A 203 2.53 -8.99 10.08
N VAL A 204 3.66 -9.69 9.96
CA VAL A 204 4.64 -9.53 8.87
C VAL A 204 4.48 -10.65 7.85
#